data_AF-A0A0F6SDJ4-F1
#
_entry.id   AF-A0A0F6SDJ4-F1
#
_cell.length_a   1.000
_cell.length_b   1.000
_cell.length_c   1.000
_cell.angle_alpha   90.00
_cell.angle_beta   90.00
_cell.angle_gamma   90.00
#
_symmetry.space_group_name_H-M   'P 1'
#
loop_
_entity.id
_entity.type
_entity.pdbx_description
1 polymer ?
#
loop_
_entity_poly.entity_id
_entity_poly.type
_entity_poly.pdbx_seq_one_letter_code
_entity_poly.pdbx_strand_id
1 'polypeptide(L)'
;MLLGAQRFDPTLGAAAAELGLDGPIATITAGWQEREGEDSDLHEHLGKRTINLRLHRRADEAFRADPELHAAHRKKQERLRHKQDFYRIRLEHELDANHVIRQRKAPPEILAEEEAASIGAIRLLDEYHLGQCAKVESEFDAAWRPFERDSIARHRHEIAEILRDTVAIAIAGGHVATLLNRLRLFGIAELIDGQVVLAWAAGAMAISDRVVLFHDSPPQGPGASEVLDRGLALCSGVVPLPHPETRLRLDDAERVALMARRFAPARCLAMPAGARITYRDGRFGSPHRVLRLSIDGTRAPVQPTDDLLPEEWA
;
A
#
# COMPACT_ATOMS: atom_id res chain seq x y z
N MET A 1 3.22 -12.33 -0.59
CA MET A 1 4.02 -12.09 0.63
C MET A 1 4.23 -10.60 0.85
N LEU A 2 4.05 -10.14 2.09
CA LEU A 2 4.40 -8.79 2.51
C LEU A 2 5.76 -8.82 3.21
N LEU A 3 6.61 -7.84 2.93
CA LEU A 3 7.92 -7.70 3.57
C LEU A 3 8.12 -6.30 4.15
N GLY A 4 8.95 -6.24 5.18
CA GLY A 4 9.49 -5.01 5.73
C GLY A 4 10.50 -4.35 4.79
N ALA A 5 11.15 -3.30 5.29
CA ALA A 5 12.19 -2.57 4.60
C ALA A 5 13.31 -3.47 4.05
N GLN A 6 13.75 -3.22 2.80
CA GLN A 6 14.79 -4.03 2.14
C GLN A 6 16.15 -3.31 1.97
N ARG A 7 16.33 -2.09 2.51
CA ARG A 7 17.56 -1.30 2.29
C ARG A 7 18.73 -1.67 3.21
N PHE A 8 18.45 -1.99 4.47
CA PHE A 8 19.50 -2.21 5.49
C PHE A 8 19.52 -3.65 6.03
N ASP A 9 18.37 -4.33 6.03
CA ASP A 9 18.19 -5.71 6.49
C ASP A 9 17.40 -6.49 5.41
N PRO A 10 18.01 -6.73 4.23
CA PRO A 10 17.31 -7.30 3.09
C PRO A 10 16.98 -8.77 3.32
N THR A 11 15.71 -9.11 3.22
CA THR A 11 15.15 -10.45 3.42
C THR A 11 14.46 -11.01 2.18
N LEU A 12 14.39 -10.22 1.10
CA LEU A 12 13.66 -10.55 -0.12
C LEU A 12 14.18 -11.81 -0.82
N GLY A 13 15.50 -12.00 -0.92
CA GLY A 13 16.10 -13.18 -1.53
C GLY A 13 15.81 -14.45 -0.72
N ALA A 14 15.94 -14.37 0.61
CA ALA A 14 15.59 -15.47 1.51
C ALA A 14 14.10 -15.80 1.45
N ALA A 15 13.24 -14.78 1.39
CA ALA A 15 11.80 -14.94 1.21
C ALA A 15 11.44 -15.59 -0.14
N ALA A 16 12.11 -15.20 -1.23
CA ALA A 16 11.89 -15.81 -2.54
C ALA A 16 12.31 -17.29 -2.54
N ALA A 17 13.43 -17.62 -1.89
CA ALA A 17 13.89 -19.00 -1.73
C ALA A 17 12.96 -19.83 -0.83
N GLU A 18 12.45 -19.25 0.26
CA GLU A 18 11.46 -19.89 1.16
C GLU A 18 10.18 -20.29 0.41
N LEU A 19 9.81 -19.52 -0.63
CA LEU A 19 8.67 -19.80 -1.51
C LEU A 19 9.02 -20.66 -2.74
N GLY A 20 10.25 -21.15 -2.88
CA GLY A 20 10.66 -21.97 -4.04
C GLY A 20 10.65 -21.24 -5.38
N LEU A 21 10.89 -19.92 -5.40
CA LEU A 21 10.83 -19.12 -6.62
C LEU A 21 12.13 -19.22 -7.44
N ASP A 22 12.25 -20.29 -8.22
CA ASP A 22 13.45 -20.64 -9.00
C ASP A 22 13.45 -20.09 -10.45
N GLY A 23 12.34 -19.52 -10.92
CA GLY A 23 12.24 -18.86 -12.23
C GLY A 23 12.46 -17.33 -12.24
N PRO A 24 12.33 -16.67 -13.41
CA PRO A 24 12.44 -15.23 -13.54
C PRO A 24 11.39 -14.47 -12.70
N ILE A 25 11.76 -13.31 -12.16
CA ILE A 25 10.88 -12.46 -11.33
C ILE A 25 10.71 -11.10 -11.99
N ALA A 26 9.48 -10.70 -12.28
CA ALA A 26 9.20 -9.35 -12.77
C ALA A 26 9.39 -8.36 -11.62
N THR A 27 10.02 -7.20 -11.85
CA THR A 27 10.18 -6.16 -10.82
C THR A 27 9.46 -4.88 -11.20
N ILE A 28 8.87 -4.21 -10.21
CA ILE A 28 8.28 -2.87 -10.33
C ILE A 28 8.96 -1.96 -9.31
N THR A 29 9.77 -1.02 -9.80
CA THR A 29 10.45 0.02 -9.01
C THR A 29 9.95 1.44 -9.36
N ALA A 30 8.77 1.55 -9.97
CA ALA A 30 8.20 2.82 -10.48
C ALA A 30 8.07 3.95 -9.44
N GLY A 31 8.02 3.59 -8.15
CA GLY A 31 8.08 4.56 -7.06
C GLY A 31 9.41 5.34 -6.97
N TRP A 32 10.47 4.88 -7.65
CA TRP A 32 11.79 5.53 -7.71
C TRP A 32 11.92 6.53 -8.85
N GLN A 33 10.90 6.60 -9.72
CA GLN A 33 10.78 7.59 -10.78
C GLN A 33 11.97 7.54 -11.75
N GLU A 34 12.73 8.63 -11.85
CA GLU A 34 13.92 8.73 -12.71
C GLU A 34 14.98 7.67 -12.38
N ARG A 35 15.00 7.17 -11.14
CA ARG A 35 15.90 6.10 -10.68
C ARG A 35 15.29 4.70 -10.81
N GLU A 36 14.17 4.54 -11.52
CA GLU A 36 13.51 3.25 -11.73
C GLU A 36 14.47 2.20 -12.32
N GLY A 37 15.39 2.61 -13.19
CA GLY A 37 16.39 1.73 -13.80
C GLY A 37 17.62 1.45 -12.93
N GLU A 38 17.75 2.05 -11.75
CA GLU A 38 18.86 1.79 -10.81
C GLU A 38 18.54 0.56 -9.93
N ASP A 39 18.25 -0.58 -10.55
CA ASP A 39 17.79 -1.79 -9.86
C ASP A 39 18.84 -2.91 -9.76
N SER A 40 20.12 -2.57 -9.95
CA SER A 40 21.24 -3.53 -9.89
C SER A 40 21.27 -4.30 -8.56
N ASP A 41 21.15 -3.59 -7.44
CA ASP A 41 21.21 -4.21 -6.10
C ASP A 41 20.05 -5.18 -5.89
N LEU A 42 18.86 -4.82 -6.39
CA LEU A 42 17.67 -5.67 -6.36
C LEU A 42 17.83 -6.90 -7.27
N HIS A 43 18.37 -6.70 -8.46
CA HIS A 43 18.65 -7.76 -9.42
C HIS A 43 19.66 -8.76 -8.86
N GLU A 44 20.76 -8.29 -8.27
CA GLU A 44 21.76 -9.13 -7.61
C GLU A 44 21.17 -9.90 -6.43
N HIS A 45 20.38 -9.24 -5.59
CA HIS A 45 19.77 -9.85 -4.41
C HIS A 45 18.74 -10.95 -4.76
N LEU A 46 18.13 -10.88 -5.94
CA LEU A 46 17.23 -11.90 -6.48
C LEU A 46 17.95 -12.89 -7.43
N GLY A 47 19.28 -12.98 -7.34
CA GLY A 47 20.08 -13.97 -8.06
C GLY A 47 20.21 -13.69 -9.56
N LYS A 48 20.13 -12.42 -9.97
CA LYS A 48 20.25 -11.96 -11.37
C LYS A 48 19.18 -12.52 -12.31
N ARG A 49 17.99 -12.78 -11.77
CA ARG A 49 16.84 -13.36 -12.51
C ARG A 49 15.67 -12.38 -12.62
N THR A 50 15.91 -11.08 -12.48
CA THR A 50 14.82 -10.09 -12.52
C THR A 50 14.65 -9.44 -13.88
N ILE A 51 13.40 -9.09 -14.21
CA ILE A 51 13.04 -8.32 -15.40
C ILE A 51 12.22 -7.11 -14.94
N ASN A 52 12.80 -5.91 -15.04
CA ASN A 52 12.11 -4.69 -14.64
C ASN A 52 11.05 -4.28 -15.66
N LEU A 53 9.81 -4.13 -15.20
CA LEU A 53 8.70 -3.72 -16.04
C LEU A 53 8.77 -2.25 -16.45
N ARG A 54 9.57 -1.43 -15.76
CA ARG A 54 9.84 -0.03 -16.10
C ARG A 54 8.58 0.81 -16.32
N LEU A 55 7.60 0.69 -15.42
CA LEU A 55 6.28 1.30 -15.58
C LEU A 55 6.33 2.83 -15.58
N HIS A 56 7.28 3.45 -14.88
CA HIS A 56 7.47 4.90 -14.92
C HIS A 56 7.89 5.33 -16.34
N ARG A 57 8.95 4.72 -16.89
CA ARG A 57 9.40 5.00 -18.26
C ARG A 57 8.31 4.71 -19.30
N ARG A 58 7.59 3.60 -19.18
CA ARG A 58 6.48 3.25 -20.09
C ARG A 58 5.38 4.31 -20.05
N ALA A 59 5.09 4.88 -18.88
CA ALA A 59 4.11 5.95 -18.78
C ALA A 59 4.58 7.22 -19.50
N ASP A 60 5.86 7.58 -19.40
CA ASP A 60 6.41 8.73 -20.14
C ASP A 60 6.34 8.51 -21.66
N GLU A 61 6.63 7.30 -22.13
CA GLU A 61 6.49 6.90 -23.52
C GLU A 61 5.03 6.98 -23.99
N ALA A 62 4.09 6.44 -23.22
CA ALA A 62 2.66 6.51 -23.50
C ALA A 62 2.15 7.96 -23.55
N PHE A 63 2.50 8.79 -22.56
CA PHE A 63 2.07 10.18 -22.49
C PHE A 63 2.70 11.08 -23.56
N ARG A 64 3.89 10.73 -24.05
CA ARG A 64 4.51 11.40 -25.20
C ARG A 64 3.80 11.04 -26.50
N ALA A 65 3.43 9.75 -26.66
CA ALA A 65 2.69 9.26 -27.82
C ALA A 65 1.23 9.74 -27.82
N ASP A 66 0.68 10.09 -26.65
CA ASP A 66 -0.72 10.44 -26.47
C ASP A 66 -0.89 11.68 -25.57
N PRO A 67 -0.70 12.88 -26.15
CA PRO A 67 -0.77 14.14 -25.41
C PRO A 67 -2.15 14.43 -24.81
N GLU A 68 -3.23 13.96 -25.45
CA GLU A 68 -4.60 14.13 -24.96
C GLU A 68 -4.84 13.30 -23.69
N LEU A 69 -4.47 12.02 -23.70
CA LEU A 69 -4.52 11.17 -22.51
C LEU A 69 -3.65 11.77 -21.39
N HIS A 70 -2.48 12.29 -21.72
CA HIS A 70 -1.61 12.93 -20.73
C HIS A 70 -2.28 14.17 -20.09
N ALA A 71 -2.87 15.06 -20.90
CA ALA A 71 -3.58 16.23 -20.40
C ALA A 71 -4.76 15.83 -19.50
N ALA A 72 -5.55 14.85 -19.92
CA ALA A 72 -6.66 14.30 -19.15
C ALA A 72 -6.19 13.69 -17.82
N HIS A 73 -5.12 12.90 -17.87
CA HIS A 73 -4.53 12.28 -16.71
C HIS A 73 -4.03 13.33 -15.71
N ARG A 74 -3.38 14.41 -16.17
CA ARG A 74 -2.95 15.52 -15.30
C ARG A 74 -4.15 16.19 -14.62
N LYS A 75 -5.24 16.44 -15.36
CA LYS A 75 -6.48 17.01 -14.79
C LYS A 75 -7.11 16.10 -13.74
N LYS A 76 -7.10 14.79 -13.96
CA LYS A 76 -7.51 13.79 -12.96
C LYS A 76 -6.64 13.89 -11.70
N GLN A 77 -5.31 13.92 -11.84
CA GLN A 77 -4.39 14.02 -10.69
C GLN A 77 -4.57 15.33 -9.91
N GLU A 78 -4.84 16.43 -10.59
CA GLU A 78 -5.15 17.71 -9.96
C GLU A 78 -6.43 17.65 -9.12
N ARG A 79 -7.50 17.05 -9.67
CA ARG A 79 -8.75 16.87 -8.94
C ARG A 79 -8.58 15.97 -7.70
N LEU A 80 -7.80 14.90 -7.81
CA LEU A 80 -7.48 14.03 -6.67
C LEU A 80 -6.69 14.79 -5.59
N ARG A 81 -5.71 15.62 -5.95
CA ARG A 81 -4.98 16.48 -5.00
C ARG A 81 -5.91 17.43 -4.26
N HIS A 82 -6.77 18.15 -4.96
CA HIS A 82 -7.72 19.06 -4.29
C HIS A 82 -8.67 18.31 -3.35
N LYS A 83 -9.11 17.10 -3.70
CA LYS A 83 -9.91 16.26 -2.80
C LYS A 83 -9.13 15.84 -1.56
N GLN A 84 -7.87 15.44 -1.73
CA GLN A 84 -6.97 15.12 -0.61
C GLN A 84 -6.81 16.33 0.32
N ASP A 85 -6.62 17.53 -0.22
CA ASP A 85 -6.43 18.74 0.60
C ASP A 85 -7.65 19.02 1.49
N PHE A 86 -8.87 18.97 0.94
CA PHE A 86 -10.09 19.15 1.74
C PHE A 86 -10.32 18.01 2.75
N TYR A 87 -9.96 16.78 2.38
CA TYR A 87 -10.01 15.63 3.30
C TYR A 87 -9.05 15.83 4.47
N ARG A 88 -7.80 16.23 4.22
CA ARG A 88 -6.78 16.46 5.24
C ARG A 88 -7.21 17.54 6.24
N ILE A 89 -7.71 18.68 5.76
CA ILE A 89 -8.21 19.76 6.63
C ILE A 89 -9.29 19.24 7.59
N ARG A 90 -10.27 18.49 7.07
CA ARG A 90 -11.34 17.92 7.90
C ARG A 90 -10.79 16.87 8.87
N LEU A 91 -9.90 16.01 8.40
CA LEU A 91 -9.31 14.93 9.18
C LEU A 91 -8.53 15.46 10.39
N GLU A 92 -7.76 16.53 10.21
CA GLU A 92 -7.03 17.20 11.30
C GLU A 92 -7.99 17.60 12.43
N HIS A 93 -9.10 18.25 12.10
CA HIS A 93 -10.10 18.65 13.09
C HIS A 93 -10.80 17.46 13.77
N GLU A 94 -11.12 16.39 13.04
CA GLU A 94 -11.73 15.19 13.63
C GLU A 94 -10.77 14.47 14.58
N LEU A 95 -9.48 14.41 14.24
CA LEU A 95 -8.44 13.84 15.10
C LEU A 95 -8.19 14.69 16.34
N ASP A 96 -8.16 16.02 16.20
CA ASP A 96 -8.05 16.95 17.33
C ASP A 96 -9.26 16.82 18.27
N ALA A 97 -10.47 16.72 17.71
CA ALA A 97 -11.68 16.50 18.50
C ALA A 97 -11.59 15.18 19.28
N ASN A 98 -11.15 14.10 18.63
CA ASN A 98 -10.93 12.81 19.31
C ASN A 98 -9.92 12.93 20.44
N HIS A 99 -8.80 13.61 20.21
CA HIS A 99 -7.76 13.83 21.21
C HIS A 99 -8.30 14.59 22.43
N VAL A 100 -9.08 15.66 22.21
CA VAL A 100 -9.70 16.44 23.27
C VAL A 100 -10.74 15.63 24.05
N ILE A 101 -11.61 14.88 23.36
CA ILE A 101 -12.65 14.05 23.99
C ILE A 101 -12.00 13.05 24.96
N ARG A 102 -10.95 12.35 24.51
CA ARG A 102 -10.25 11.32 25.29
C ARG A 102 -9.62 11.85 26.59
N GLN A 103 -9.33 13.15 26.67
CA GLN A 103 -8.73 13.78 27.84
C GLN A 103 -9.77 14.38 28.81
N ARG A 104 -11.06 14.31 28.49
CA ARG A 104 -12.11 14.86 29.35
C ARG A 104 -12.32 14.03 30.61
N LYS A 105 -12.63 14.72 31.70
CA LYS A 105 -13.11 14.10 32.94
C LYS A 105 -14.59 13.83 32.81
N ALA A 106 -14.95 12.57 32.61
CA ALA A 106 -16.33 12.08 32.54
C ALA A 106 -16.38 10.66 33.14
N PRO A 107 -17.58 10.15 33.50
CA PRO A 107 -17.77 8.74 33.82
C PRO A 107 -17.19 7.84 32.70
N PRO A 108 -16.51 6.72 33.02
CA PRO A 108 -15.81 5.90 32.03
C PRO A 108 -16.70 5.40 30.88
N GLU A 109 -17.94 5.06 31.17
CA GLU A 109 -18.93 4.61 30.19
C GLU A 109 -19.29 5.70 29.17
N ILE A 110 -19.45 6.95 29.62
CA ILE A 110 -19.72 8.10 28.75
C ILE A 110 -18.48 8.42 27.91
N LEU A 111 -17.30 8.38 28.52
CA LEU A 111 -16.05 8.65 27.80
C LEU A 111 -15.81 7.63 26.67
N ALA A 112 -16.08 6.35 26.95
CA ALA A 112 -15.93 5.28 25.97
C ALA A 112 -16.94 5.40 24.80
N GLU A 113 -18.18 5.79 25.10
CA GLU A 113 -19.23 6.05 24.11
C GLU A 113 -18.83 7.22 23.18
N GLU A 114 -18.44 8.36 23.76
CA GLU A 114 -18.07 9.57 23.00
C GLU A 114 -16.79 9.37 22.18
N GLU A 115 -15.79 8.66 22.72
CA GLU A 115 -14.59 8.30 21.96
C GLU A 115 -14.93 7.39 20.77
N ALA A 116 -15.82 6.40 20.96
CA ALA A 116 -16.26 5.52 19.88
C ALA A 116 -17.01 6.29 18.79
N ALA A 117 -17.90 7.22 19.17
CA ALA A 117 -18.60 8.10 18.24
C ALA A 117 -17.62 8.98 17.44
N SER A 118 -16.62 9.55 18.11
CA SER A 118 -15.58 10.35 17.47
C SER A 118 -14.73 9.55 16.48
N ILE A 119 -14.34 8.31 16.82
CA ILE A 119 -13.65 7.40 15.88
C ILE A 119 -14.58 7.06 14.70
N GLY A 120 -15.89 6.89 14.95
CA GLY A 120 -16.90 6.71 13.92
C GLY A 120 -16.95 7.86 12.92
N ALA A 121 -16.85 9.11 13.38
CA ALA A 121 -16.81 10.29 12.52
C ALA A 121 -15.56 10.31 11.61
N ILE A 122 -14.38 9.97 12.16
CA ILE A 122 -13.14 9.84 11.38
C ILE A 122 -13.30 8.76 10.29
N ARG A 123 -13.90 7.62 10.62
CA ARG A 123 -14.12 6.52 9.67
C ARG A 123 -15.07 6.91 8.54
N LEU A 124 -16.16 7.61 8.87
CA LEU A 124 -17.10 8.11 7.88
C LEU A 124 -16.42 9.10 6.92
N LEU A 125 -15.52 9.95 7.43
CA LEU A 125 -14.74 10.86 6.60
C LEU A 125 -13.78 10.11 5.65
N ASP A 126 -13.09 9.08 6.15
CA ASP A 126 -12.22 8.21 5.34
C ASP A 126 -13.00 7.52 4.21
N GLU A 127 -14.14 6.93 4.53
CA GLU A 127 -15.01 6.25 3.56
C GLU A 127 -15.55 7.22 2.51
N TYR A 128 -15.98 8.41 2.93
CA TYR A 128 -16.39 9.47 2.02
C TYR A 128 -15.26 9.84 1.06
N HIS A 129 -14.04 10.07 1.57
CA HIS A 129 -12.88 10.42 0.76
C HIS A 129 -12.55 9.32 -0.27
N LEU A 130 -12.48 8.07 0.16
CA LEU A 130 -12.25 6.93 -0.73
C LEU A 130 -13.33 6.81 -1.82
N GLY A 131 -14.60 7.06 -1.48
CA GLY A 131 -15.69 7.13 -2.45
C GLY A 131 -15.52 8.26 -3.47
N GLN A 132 -15.01 9.42 -3.03
CA GLN A 132 -14.72 10.54 -3.92
C GLN A 132 -13.55 10.25 -4.86
N CYS A 133 -12.48 9.59 -4.39
CA CYS A 133 -11.37 9.15 -5.23
C CYS A 133 -11.83 8.12 -6.27
N ALA A 134 -12.59 7.10 -5.83
CA ALA A 134 -13.15 6.09 -6.72
C ALA A 134 -14.03 6.70 -7.81
N LYS A 135 -14.88 7.69 -7.47
CA LYS A 135 -15.70 8.40 -8.45
C LYS A 135 -14.85 9.11 -9.52
N VAL A 136 -13.76 9.77 -9.12
CA VAL A 136 -12.85 10.43 -10.07
C VAL A 136 -12.16 9.42 -10.99
N GLU A 137 -11.75 8.27 -10.45
CA GLU A 137 -11.17 7.16 -11.22
C GLU A 137 -12.18 6.65 -12.25
N SER A 138 -13.40 6.28 -11.82
CA SER A 138 -14.42 5.72 -12.70
C SER A 138 -14.89 6.70 -13.78
N GLU A 139 -15.02 7.98 -13.46
CA GLU A 139 -15.34 9.02 -14.46
C GLU A 139 -14.23 9.14 -15.52
N PHE A 140 -12.96 9.03 -15.10
CA PHE A 140 -11.83 9.05 -16.02
C PHE A 140 -11.80 7.79 -16.90
N ASP A 141 -11.94 6.60 -16.32
CA ASP A 141 -11.88 5.34 -17.07
C ASP A 141 -13.03 5.23 -18.07
N ALA A 142 -14.25 5.65 -17.69
CA ALA A 142 -15.40 5.67 -18.59
C ALA A 142 -15.21 6.65 -19.76
N ALA A 143 -14.62 7.83 -19.51
CA ALA A 143 -14.44 8.85 -20.52
C ALA A 143 -13.25 8.58 -21.46
N TRP A 144 -12.15 8.05 -20.92
CA TRP A 144 -10.88 7.94 -21.64
C TRP A 144 -10.50 6.53 -22.05
N ARG A 145 -11.14 5.50 -21.45
CA ARG A 145 -10.92 4.07 -21.71
C ARG A 145 -9.42 3.77 -21.91
N PRO A 146 -8.57 4.10 -20.92
CA PRO A 146 -7.12 4.18 -21.12
C PRO A 146 -6.53 2.90 -21.69
N PHE A 147 -7.03 1.73 -21.30
CA PHE A 147 -6.53 0.43 -21.76
C PHE A 147 -6.79 0.12 -23.24
N GLU A 148 -7.72 0.83 -23.86
CA GLU A 148 -8.05 0.68 -25.28
C GLU A 148 -7.31 1.66 -26.18
N ARG A 149 -6.63 2.64 -25.59
CA ARG A 149 -5.80 3.58 -26.34
C ARG A 149 -4.50 2.87 -26.72
N ASP A 150 -4.14 2.94 -28.00
CA ASP A 150 -2.95 2.27 -28.54
C ASP A 150 -1.67 2.52 -27.72
N SER A 151 -1.53 3.76 -27.21
CA SER A 151 -0.42 4.21 -26.38
C SER A 151 -0.25 3.40 -25.09
N ILE A 152 -1.33 2.91 -24.50
CA ILE A 152 -1.35 2.07 -23.29
C ILE A 152 -1.50 0.60 -23.64
N ALA A 153 -2.40 0.26 -24.57
CA ALA A 153 -2.69 -1.11 -24.97
C ALA A 153 -1.42 -1.86 -25.42
N ARG A 154 -0.56 -1.21 -26.22
CA ARG A 154 0.74 -1.75 -26.64
C ARG A 154 1.62 -2.11 -25.44
N HIS A 155 1.77 -1.19 -24.48
CA HIS A 155 2.58 -1.44 -23.29
C HIS A 155 1.98 -2.51 -22.38
N ARG A 156 0.65 -2.55 -22.24
CA ARG A 156 -0.03 -3.62 -21.50
C ARG A 156 0.23 -4.98 -22.12
N HIS A 157 0.21 -5.09 -23.46
CA HIS A 157 0.55 -6.31 -24.15
C HIS A 157 2.00 -6.72 -23.85
N GLU A 158 2.98 -5.84 -24.07
CA GLU A 158 4.40 -6.09 -23.77
C GLU A 158 4.64 -6.50 -22.30
N ILE A 159 3.93 -5.87 -21.35
CA ILE A 159 3.99 -6.25 -19.93
C ILE A 159 3.44 -7.66 -19.72
N ALA A 160 2.28 -7.98 -20.29
CA ALA A 160 1.69 -9.31 -20.19
C ALA A 160 2.62 -10.38 -20.79
N GLU A 161 3.30 -10.08 -21.90
CA GLU A 161 4.27 -11.01 -22.49
C GLU A 161 5.42 -11.32 -21.53
N ILE A 162 5.99 -10.29 -20.88
CA ILE A 162 7.02 -10.48 -19.86
C ILE A 162 6.49 -11.32 -18.71
N LEU A 163 5.30 -10.98 -18.20
CA LEU A 163 4.72 -11.64 -17.02
C LEU A 163 4.47 -13.14 -17.23
N ARG A 164 4.12 -13.57 -18.46
CA ARG A 164 3.94 -15.00 -18.79
C ARG A 164 5.17 -15.85 -18.50
N ASP A 165 6.37 -15.27 -18.63
CA ASP A 165 7.65 -15.98 -18.46
C ASP A 165 8.23 -15.81 -17.05
N THR A 166 7.46 -15.21 -16.12
CA THR A 166 7.88 -14.98 -14.73
C THR A 166 7.08 -15.81 -13.73
N VAL A 167 7.75 -16.29 -12.68
CA VAL A 167 7.14 -17.08 -11.61
C VAL A 167 6.55 -16.20 -10.50
N ALA A 168 6.95 -14.94 -10.43
CA ALA A 168 6.51 -13.99 -9.43
C ALA A 168 6.72 -12.55 -9.87
N ILE A 169 6.06 -11.63 -9.16
CA ILE A 169 6.25 -10.20 -9.30
C ILE A 169 6.69 -9.56 -7.97
N ALA A 170 7.75 -8.77 -8.01
CA ALA A 170 8.30 -8.02 -6.90
C ALA A 170 7.96 -6.52 -7.04
N ILE A 171 7.18 -5.98 -6.10
CA ILE A 171 6.72 -4.59 -6.08
C ILE A 171 7.46 -3.84 -4.98
N ALA A 172 8.36 -2.95 -5.40
CA ALA A 172 9.25 -2.24 -4.50
C ALA A 172 8.60 -1.05 -3.79
N GLY A 173 9.29 -0.57 -2.76
CA GLY A 173 9.00 0.71 -2.12
C GLY A 173 9.28 1.93 -3.02
N GLY A 174 9.09 3.13 -2.48
CA GLY A 174 9.29 4.40 -3.18
C GLY A 174 8.16 5.38 -2.88
N HIS A 175 7.91 6.33 -3.78
CA HIS A 175 6.79 7.24 -3.66
C HIS A 175 5.46 6.52 -3.98
N VAL A 176 4.65 6.23 -2.96
CA VAL A 176 3.48 5.35 -3.09
C VAL A 176 2.41 5.89 -4.04
N ALA A 177 2.17 7.20 -4.07
CA ALA A 177 1.19 7.78 -4.99
C ALA A 177 1.62 7.59 -6.46
N THR A 178 2.92 7.71 -6.74
CA THR A 178 3.46 7.49 -8.09
C THR A 178 3.39 6.02 -8.46
N LEU A 179 3.78 5.13 -7.54
CA LEU A 179 3.71 3.69 -7.72
C LEU A 179 2.26 3.26 -8.03
N LEU A 180 1.30 3.61 -7.17
CA LEU A 180 -0.10 3.27 -7.34
C LEU A 180 -0.66 3.82 -8.66
N ASN A 181 -0.30 5.04 -9.02
CA ASN A 181 -0.72 5.63 -10.29
C ASN A 181 -0.23 4.82 -11.50
N ARG A 182 1.02 4.34 -11.48
CA ARG A 182 1.59 3.52 -12.56
C ARG A 182 1.00 2.11 -12.58
N LEU A 183 0.79 1.50 -11.42
CA LEU A 183 0.12 0.21 -11.29
C LEU A 183 -1.29 0.24 -11.91
N ARG A 184 -2.08 1.28 -11.62
CA ARG A 184 -3.42 1.46 -12.18
C ARG A 184 -3.42 1.80 -13.67
N LEU A 185 -2.52 2.69 -14.12
CA LEU A 185 -2.46 3.12 -15.53
C LEU A 185 -2.23 1.94 -16.49
N PHE A 186 -1.51 0.91 -16.07
CA PHE A 186 -1.29 -0.30 -16.86
C PHE A 186 -2.15 -1.49 -16.42
N GLY A 187 -3.06 -1.30 -15.47
CA GLY A 187 -3.96 -2.36 -14.97
C GLY A 187 -3.22 -3.58 -14.43
N ILE A 188 -2.13 -3.37 -13.69
CA ILE A 188 -1.25 -4.46 -13.25
C ILE A 188 -1.99 -5.52 -12.44
N ALA A 189 -2.98 -5.14 -11.63
CA ALA A 189 -3.81 -6.09 -10.89
C ALA A 189 -4.50 -7.13 -11.80
N GLU A 190 -4.95 -6.73 -12.99
CA GLU A 190 -5.58 -7.65 -13.97
C GLU A 190 -4.54 -8.55 -14.65
N LEU A 191 -3.30 -8.09 -14.78
CA LEU A 191 -2.24 -8.79 -15.51
C LEU A 191 -1.51 -9.83 -14.67
N ILE A 192 -1.57 -9.72 -13.34
CA ILE A 192 -0.84 -10.59 -12.40
C ILE A 192 -1.75 -11.59 -11.68
N ASP A 193 -2.98 -11.78 -12.15
CA ASP A 193 -3.92 -12.71 -11.52
C ASP A 193 -3.30 -14.11 -11.40
N GLY A 194 -3.40 -14.68 -10.20
CA GLY A 194 -2.78 -15.97 -9.85
C GLY A 194 -1.26 -15.97 -9.62
N GLN A 195 -0.53 -14.86 -9.84
CA GLN A 195 0.91 -14.83 -9.60
C GLN A 195 1.29 -14.58 -8.14
N VAL A 196 2.45 -15.10 -7.72
CA VAL A 196 3.03 -14.78 -6.41
C VAL A 196 3.52 -13.33 -6.41
N VAL A 197 2.99 -12.53 -5.48
CA VAL A 197 3.38 -11.11 -5.29
C VAL A 197 4.30 -10.96 -4.08
N LEU A 198 5.50 -10.43 -4.28
CA LEU A 198 6.42 -9.99 -3.22
C LEU A 198 6.36 -8.48 -3.10
N ALA A 199 5.84 -7.92 -2.00
CA ALA A 199 5.65 -6.48 -1.87
C ALA A 199 6.19 -5.94 -0.56
N TRP A 200 6.90 -4.81 -0.61
CA TRP A 200 7.45 -4.16 0.58
C TRP A 200 7.29 -2.65 0.58
N ALA A 201 7.32 -2.05 1.76
CA ALA A 201 7.17 -0.61 1.95
C ALA A 201 5.93 -0.06 1.19
N ALA A 202 6.13 0.91 0.29
CA ALA A 202 5.05 1.46 -0.54
C ALA A 202 4.36 0.39 -1.42
N GLY A 203 5.07 -0.64 -1.88
CA GLY A 203 4.48 -1.75 -2.61
C GLY A 203 3.48 -2.54 -1.77
N ALA A 204 3.82 -2.84 -0.51
CA ALA A 204 2.92 -3.50 0.41
C ALA A 204 1.64 -2.67 0.64
N MET A 205 1.80 -1.35 0.82
CA MET A 205 0.67 -0.42 0.94
C MET A 205 -0.19 -0.42 -0.33
N ALA A 206 0.43 -0.33 -1.51
CA ALA A 206 -0.26 -0.25 -2.79
C ALA A 206 -1.11 -1.49 -3.11
N ILE A 207 -0.72 -2.69 -2.66
CA ILE A 207 -1.49 -3.91 -2.92
C ILE A 207 -2.60 -4.19 -1.91
N SER A 208 -2.70 -3.42 -0.83
CA SER A 208 -3.77 -3.57 0.17
C SER A 208 -5.09 -2.92 -0.28
N ASP A 209 -6.15 -2.96 0.53
CA ASP A 209 -7.42 -2.28 0.18
C ASP A 209 -7.28 -0.75 0.11
N ARG A 210 -6.38 -0.18 0.91
CA ARG A 210 -6.24 1.27 1.11
C ARG A 210 -4.80 1.66 1.42
N VAL A 211 -4.37 2.77 0.83
CA VAL A 211 -3.05 3.34 1.10
C VAL A 211 -3.16 4.36 2.22
N VAL A 212 -2.56 4.06 3.37
CA VAL A 212 -2.49 4.95 4.53
C VAL A 212 -1.13 5.62 4.58
N LEU A 213 -1.07 6.94 4.53
CA LEU A 213 0.13 7.73 4.78
C LEU A 213 0.18 8.05 6.27
N PHE A 214 1.22 7.58 6.95
CA PHE A 214 1.32 7.71 8.40
C PHE A 214 2.69 8.20 8.80
N HIS A 215 2.70 9.14 9.74
CA HIS A 215 3.88 9.55 10.47
C HIS A 215 3.46 10.30 11.73
N ASP A 216 3.81 9.81 12.92
CA ASP A 216 3.47 10.44 14.20
C ASP A 216 4.30 11.72 14.48
N SER A 217 5.37 11.94 13.74
CA SER A 217 6.29 13.08 13.92
C SER A 217 6.94 13.45 12.57
N PRO A 218 6.15 13.89 11.57
CA PRO A 218 6.72 14.29 10.29
C PRO A 218 7.67 15.49 10.47
N PRO A 219 8.71 15.61 9.62
CA PRO A 219 9.65 16.74 9.67
C PRO A 219 8.99 18.13 9.52
N GLN A 220 7.78 18.20 8.98
CA GLN A 220 7.06 19.44 8.64
C GLN A 220 6.02 19.88 9.70
N GLY A 221 5.92 19.21 10.84
CA GLY A 221 4.94 19.51 11.91
C GLY A 221 4.06 18.30 12.27
N PRO A 222 3.11 18.41 13.21
CA PRO A 222 2.20 17.31 13.56
C PRO A 222 1.48 16.82 12.31
N GLY A 223 1.57 15.53 11.99
CA GLY A 223 0.91 14.94 10.83
C GLY A 223 -0.19 13.99 11.26
N ALA A 224 -1.36 14.14 10.66
CA ALA A 224 -2.41 13.14 10.72
C ALA A 224 -2.01 11.92 9.89
N SER A 225 -2.27 10.72 10.39
CA SER A 225 -2.26 9.54 9.50
C SER A 225 -3.44 9.68 8.55
N GLU A 226 -3.20 9.82 7.26
CA GLU A 226 -4.21 10.13 6.24
C GLU A 226 -4.41 8.96 5.28
N VAL A 227 -5.64 8.79 4.77
CA VAL A 227 -5.91 7.86 3.68
C VAL A 227 -5.65 8.57 2.36
N LEU A 228 -4.77 8.03 1.53
CA LEU A 228 -4.46 8.60 0.21
C LEU A 228 -5.53 8.20 -0.82
N ASP A 229 -5.72 6.90 -1.00
CA ASP A 229 -6.64 6.31 -1.98
C ASP A 229 -6.81 4.81 -1.67
N ARG A 230 -7.65 4.11 -2.43
CA ARG A 230 -7.74 2.65 -2.47
C ARG A 230 -6.42 2.06 -3.01
N GLY A 231 -5.99 0.92 -2.49
CA GLY A 231 -4.93 0.15 -3.15
C GLY A 231 -5.50 -0.73 -4.27
N LEU A 232 -4.74 -1.74 -4.68
CA LEU A 232 -5.15 -2.75 -5.66
C LEU A 232 -6.03 -3.85 -5.07
N ALA A 233 -6.17 -3.92 -3.75
CA ALA A 233 -6.97 -4.93 -3.04
C ALA A 233 -6.58 -6.39 -3.33
N LEU A 234 -5.28 -6.66 -3.56
CA LEU A 234 -4.73 -8.02 -3.63
C LEU A 234 -4.48 -8.60 -2.23
N CYS A 235 -4.33 -7.74 -1.23
CA CYS A 235 -4.15 -8.09 0.18
C CYS A 235 -5.23 -7.39 1.03
N SER A 236 -6.43 -7.97 1.05
CA SER A 236 -7.59 -7.40 1.75
C SER A 236 -7.58 -7.61 3.26
N GLY A 237 -8.25 -6.71 3.98
CA GLY A 237 -8.38 -6.75 5.43
C GLY A 237 -7.06 -6.49 6.16
N VAL A 238 -6.11 -5.82 5.50
CA VAL A 238 -4.78 -5.50 6.03
C VAL A 238 -4.46 -4.02 5.80
N VAL A 239 -3.89 -3.38 6.82
CA VAL A 239 -3.24 -2.07 6.70
C VAL A 239 -1.75 -2.27 7.03
N PRO A 240 -0.87 -2.39 6.01
CA PRO A 240 0.55 -2.56 6.26
C PRO A 240 1.18 -1.22 6.64
N LEU A 241 1.94 -1.22 7.74
CA LEU A 241 2.62 -0.07 8.32
C LEU A 241 4.13 -0.30 8.28
N PRO A 242 4.78 -0.14 7.11
CA PRO A 242 6.21 -0.35 6.96
C PRO A 242 7.05 0.73 7.66
N HIS A 243 8.25 0.35 8.09
CA HIS A 243 9.18 1.22 8.83
C HIS A 243 8.55 1.88 10.07
N PRO A 244 7.85 1.12 10.94
CA PRO A 244 7.26 1.69 12.14
C PRO A 244 8.28 2.35 13.06
N GLU A 245 9.55 1.92 13.05
CA GLU A 245 10.60 2.40 13.95
C GLU A 245 10.88 3.90 13.83
N THR A 246 10.66 4.47 12.64
CA THR A 246 10.88 5.90 12.37
C THR A 246 9.58 6.67 12.15
N ARG A 247 8.44 5.97 12.03
CA ARG A 247 7.17 6.58 11.64
C ARG A 247 6.10 6.53 12.72
N LEU A 248 6.16 5.57 13.63
CA LEU A 248 5.12 5.31 14.63
C LEU A 248 5.70 5.30 16.05
N ARG A 249 4.96 5.89 16.99
CA ARG A 249 5.21 5.79 18.43
C ARG A 249 4.50 4.55 18.97
N LEU A 250 5.09 3.39 18.71
CA LEU A 250 4.45 2.12 19.07
C LEU A 250 4.30 1.94 20.60
N ASP A 251 5.06 2.68 21.40
CA ASP A 251 5.01 2.72 22.86
C ASP A 251 3.88 3.60 23.41
N ASP A 252 3.27 4.43 22.58
CA ASP A 252 2.09 5.21 22.89
C ASP A 252 0.83 4.36 22.64
N ALA A 253 0.32 3.73 23.71
CA ALA A 253 -0.85 2.86 23.65
C ALA A 253 -2.09 3.56 23.07
N GLU A 254 -2.21 4.87 23.26
CA GLU A 254 -3.33 5.65 22.76
C GLU A 254 -3.31 5.75 21.24
N ARG A 255 -2.13 6.06 20.68
CA ARG A 255 -1.94 6.12 19.22
C ARG A 255 -2.12 4.75 18.58
N VAL A 256 -1.62 3.71 19.22
CA VAL A 256 -1.81 2.32 18.77
C VAL A 256 -3.30 1.96 18.74
N ALA A 257 -4.04 2.26 19.83
CA ALA A 257 -5.47 1.98 19.92
C ALA A 257 -6.27 2.75 18.86
N LEU A 258 -5.99 4.04 18.68
CA LEU A 258 -6.65 4.88 17.67
C LEU A 258 -6.43 4.33 16.26
N MET A 259 -5.19 4.01 15.90
CA MET A 259 -4.84 3.41 14.61
C MET A 259 -5.59 2.10 14.37
N ALA A 260 -5.62 1.20 15.36
CA ALA A 260 -6.30 -0.09 15.25
C ALA A 260 -7.83 0.05 15.18
N ARG A 261 -8.45 0.90 16.02
CA ARG A 261 -9.90 1.12 16.06
C ARG A 261 -10.43 1.82 14.81
N ARG A 262 -9.66 2.78 14.28
CA ARG A 262 -10.00 3.50 13.05
C ARG A 262 -10.10 2.55 11.86
N PHE A 263 -9.14 1.64 11.69
CA PHE A 263 -9.11 0.77 10.52
C PHE A 263 -9.79 -0.59 10.71
N ALA A 264 -10.29 -0.91 11.91
CA ALA A 264 -11.05 -2.14 12.16
C ALA A 264 -12.23 -2.28 11.16
N PRO A 265 -12.52 -3.49 10.62
CA PRO A 265 -11.94 -4.78 10.99
C PRO A 265 -10.60 -5.10 10.30
N ALA A 266 -10.05 -4.21 9.48
CA ALA A 266 -8.75 -4.44 8.86
C ALA A 266 -7.65 -4.49 9.94
N ARG A 267 -6.68 -5.38 9.73
CA ARG A 267 -5.59 -5.64 10.68
C ARG A 267 -4.43 -4.71 10.38
N CYS A 268 -4.11 -3.82 11.31
CA CYS A 268 -2.95 -2.94 11.23
C CYS A 268 -1.68 -3.74 11.57
N LEU A 269 -0.79 -3.90 10.58
CA LEU A 269 0.44 -4.68 10.70
C LEU A 269 1.66 -3.77 10.68
N ALA A 270 2.31 -3.60 11.82
CA ALA A 270 3.61 -2.94 11.90
C ALA A 270 4.69 -3.87 11.34
N MET A 271 5.40 -3.39 10.32
CA MET A 271 6.38 -4.15 9.55
C MET A 271 7.78 -3.52 9.64
N PRO A 272 8.54 -3.82 10.71
CA PRO A 272 9.91 -3.37 10.88
C PRO A 272 10.85 -3.92 9.79
N ALA A 273 12.09 -3.42 9.75
CA ALA A 273 13.12 -4.00 8.90
C ALA A 273 13.28 -5.51 9.21
N GLY A 274 13.48 -6.32 8.16
CA GLY A 274 13.55 -7.78 8.26
C GLY A 274 12.22 -8.50 8.50
N ALA A 275 11.10 -7.78 8.64
CA ALA A 275 9.79 -8.40 8.77
C ALA A 275 9.34 -9.13 7.49
N ARG A 276 8.65 -10.25 7.60
CA ARG A 276 7.98 -10.93 6.48
C ARG A 276 6.75 -11.71 6.94
N ILE A 277 5.75 -11.83 6.07
CA ILE A 277 4.55 -12.61 6.33
C ILE A 277 3.90 -13.04 5.02
N THR A 278 3.48 -14.30 4.94
CA THR A 278 2.67 -14.78 3.83
C THR A 278 1.20 -14.46 4.05
N TYR A 279 0.51 -14.16 2.97
CA TYR A 279 -0.92 -13.84 3.00
C TYR A 279 -1.58 -14.56 1.83
N ARG A 280 -2.68 -15.27 2.12
CA ARG A 280 -3.54 -15.93 1.14
C ARG A 280 -4.96 -15.96 1.68
N ASP A 281 -5.92 -15.44 0.93
CA ASP A 281 -7.35 -15.53 1.22
C ASP A 281 -7.73 -15.17 2.67
N GLY A 282 -7.20 -14.05 3.18
CA GLY A 282 -7.46 -13.56 4.53
C GLY A 282 -6.62 -14.21 5.64
N ARG A 283 -5.84 -15.24 5.31
CA ARG A 283 -5.01 -16.01 6.24
C ARG A 283 -3.56 -15.57 6.19
N PHE A 284 -2.89 -15.62 7.34
CA PHE A 284 -1.47 -15.35 7.48
C PHE A 284 -0.68 -16.63 7.74
N GLY A 285 0.46 -16.77 7.07
CA GLY A 285 1.45 -17.81 7.34
C GLY A 285 2.85 -17.23 7.56
N SER A 286 3.74 -18.07 8.09
CA SER A 286 5.16 -17.77 8.33
C SER A 286 5.47 -16.33 8.81
N PRO A 287 4.76 -15.78 9.82
CA PRO A 287 5.04 -14.43 10.29
C PRO A 287 6.40 -14.37 10.96
N HIS A 288 7.23 -13.43 10.53
CA HIS A 288 8.53 -13.15 11.14
C HIS A 288 8.64 -11.65 11.42
N ARG A 289 8.86 -11.29 12.69
CA ARG A 289 9.00 -9.90 13.17
C ARG A 289 7.84 -8.96 12.82
N VAL A 290 6.67 -9.49 12.45
CA VAL A 290 5.46 -8.69 12.19
C VAL A 290 4.68 -8.51 13.49
N LEU A 291 4.29 -7.27 13.79
CA LEU A 291 3.47 -6.95 14.96
C LEU A 291 2.07 -6.54 14.51
N ARG A 292 1.04 -7.09 15.16
CA ARG A 292 -0.34 -6.63 15.06
C ARG A 292 -0.58 -5.53 16.09
N LEU A 293 -1.16 -4.41 15.64
CA LEU A 293 -1.68 -3.37 16.53
C LEU A 293 -3.10 -3.75 16.97
N SER A 294 -3.36 -3.63 18.27
CA SER A 294 -4.63 -4.02 18.89
C SER A 294 -5.45 -2.79 19.30
N ILE A 295 -6.76 -2.97 19.36
CA ILE A 295 -7.72 -1.91 19.71
C ILE A 295 -7.59 -1.39 21.15
N ASP A 296 -6.94 -2.16 22.02
CA ASP A 296 -6.65 -1.83 23.42
C ASP A 296 -5.31 -1.09 23.58
N GLY A 297 -4.62 -0.76 22.48
CA GLY A 297 -3.34 -0.08 22.49
C GLY A 297 -2.13 -0.99 22.65
N THR A 298 -2.33 -2.31 22.71
CA THR A 298 -1.23 -3.28 22.75
C THR A 298 -0.70 -3.62 21.36
N ARG A 299 0.50 -4.20 21.33
CA ARG A 299 1.10 -4.77 20.12
C ARG A 299 1.59 -6.19 20.43
N ALA A 300 1.29 -7.12 19.55
CA ALA A 300 1.69 -8.52 19.71
C ALA A 300 2.23 -9.08 18.40
N PRO A 301 3.17 -10.04 18.43
CA PRO A 301 3.55 -10.79 17.24
C PRO A 301 2.33 -11.40 16.56
N VAL A 302 2.24 -11.25 15.24
CA VAL A 302 1.20 -11.92 14.45
C VAL A 302 1.36 -13.41 14.62
N GLN A 303 0.28 -14.09 15.01
CA GLN A 303 0.23 -15.54 15.02
C GLN A 303 -0.23 -16.05 13.65
N PRO A 304 0.31 -17.19 13.17
CA PRO A 304 -0.24 -17.88 12.00
C PRO A 304 -1.74 -18.10 12.19
N THR A 305 -2.52 -17.91 11.12
CA THR A 305 -3.96 -18.17 11.17
C THR A 305 -4.28 -19.64 10.87
N ASP A 306 -3.35 -20.33 10.20
CA ASP A 306 -3.20 -21.78 10.02
C ASP A 306 -1.74 -22.03 9.56
N ASP A 307 -1.23 -23.26 9.70
CA ASP A 307 0.03 -23.71 9.10
C ASP A 307 -0.13 -23.80 7.57
N LEU A 308 -0.10 -22.67 6.86
CA LEU A 308 0.05 -22.65 5.40
C LEU A 308 1.43 -23.23 5.07
N LEU A 309 1.50 -24.56 4.92
CA LEU A 309 2.73 -25.25 4.55
C LEU A 309 3.17 -24.84 3.14
N PRO A 310 4.48 -24.78 2.86
CA PRO A 310 5.03 -24.44 1.54
C PRO A 310 4.52 -25.33 0.39
N GLU A 311 4.02 -26.53 0.67
CA GLU A 311 3.55 -27.49 -0.35
C GLU A 311 2.26 -27.02 -1.06
N GLU A 312 1.47 -26.11 -0.48
CA GLU A 312 0.26 -25.56 -1.11
C GLU A 312 0.52 -24.42 -2.12
N TRP A 313 1.80 -24.13 -2.39
CA TRP A 313 2.26 -22.98 -3.18
C TRP A 313 2.68 -23.34 -4.61
N ALA A 314 2.64 -24.63 -4.97
CA ALA A 314 2.99 -25.17 -6.28
C ALA A 314 1.83 -25.15 -7.28
#